data_AF-A0A381RRJ8-F1
#
_entry.id   AF-A0A381RRJ8-F1
#
_cell.length_a   1.000
_cell.length_b   1.000
_cell.length_c   1.000
_cell.angle_alpha   90.00
_cell.angle_beta   90.00
_cell.angle_gamma   90.00
#
_symmetry.space_group_name_H-M   'P 1'
#
loop_
_entity.id
_entity.type
_entity.pdbx_description
1 polymer ?
#
loop_
_entity_poly.entity_id
_entity_poly.type
_entity_poly.pdbx_seq_one_letter_code
_entity_poly.pdbx_strand_id
1 'polypeptide(L)'
;VKPWKLQDVYAVDVQILNTRQWSKTVNRDLKELDRIMRNELRYYLDNDFRIYEKLEPKYALMESSIFTMDSVTKELMKIVKRLKRSKSAGLDSIYPKTKLTYRTSIREKSVEIQKAQRKYSKSKEGLNKGFKKVKKQIIYLDEITIPLKKTIYGLRYKRDLLQPHLDYFNKVLNESLFEHPGTDYSKNITMIAKKLEEYRIELNNYEEFLANINIVARKEAGANVVLKSRKHQPMDYEIRYEDGKDNYLAILQEIRKLTESI
;
A
#
# COMPACT_ATOMS: atom_id res chain seq x y z
N VAL A 1 21.43 11.10 -8.32
CA VAL A 1 20.62 9.88 -8.54
C VAL A 1 21.58 8.81 -9.02
N LYS A 2 21.63 7.62 -8.40
CA LYS A 2 22.54 6.54 -8.86
C LYS A 2 21.82 5.68 -9.89
N PRO A 3 22.47 5.26 -11.00
CA PRO A 3 21.87 4.37 -11.97
C PRO A 3 21.55 3.01 -11.36
N TRP A 4 20.68 2.22 -12.00
CA TRP A 4 20.40 0.86 -11.55
C TRP A 4 21.67 0.00 -11.58
N LYS A 5 21.79 -0.86 -10.56
CA LYS A 5 22.77 -1.95 -10.56
C LYS A 5 22.19 -3.09 -11.38
N LEU A 6 22.83 -3.41 -12.49
CA LEU A 6 22.39 -4.43 -13.44
C LEU A 6 23.38 -5.58 -13.36
N GLN A 7 22.96 -6.73 -12.87
CA GLN A 7 23.78 -7.95 -12.88
C GLN A 7 23.66 -8.63 -14.24
N ASP A 8 22.42 -8.84 -14.68
CA ASP A 8 22.08 -9.49 -15.94
C ASP A 8 20.88 -8.80 -16.62
N VAL A 9 20.40 -9.39 -17.71
CA VAL A 9 19.24 -8.90 -18.47
C VAL A 9 17.94 -9.06 -17.66
N TYR A 10 17.83 -10.08 -16.81
CA TYR A 10 16.64 -10.31 -15.99
C TYR A 10 16.46 -9.22 -14.92
N ALA A 11 17.56 -8.75 -14.33
CA ALA A 11 17.57 -7.59 -13.45
C ALA A 11 17.02 -6.34 -14.17
N VAL A 12 17.28 -6.18 -15.47
CA VAL A 12 16.67 -5.09 -16.26
C VAL A 12 15.17 -5.29 -16.40
N ASP A 13 14.70 -6.51 -16.67
CA ASP A 13 13.26 -6.79 -16.78
C ASP A 13 12.51 -6.49 -15.49
N VAL A 14 13.08 -6.87 -14.34
CA VAL A 14 12.51 -6.56 -13.02
C VAL A 14 12.37 -5.05 -12.83
N GLN A 15 13.39 -4.27 -13.20
CA GLN A 15 13.33 -2.81 -13.08
C GLN A 15 12.31 -2.18 -14.04
N ILE A 16 12.18 -2.71 -15.27
CA ILE A 16 11.14 -2.31 -16.21
C ILE A 16 9.75 -2.62 -15.64
N LEU A 17 9.56 -3.81 -15.07
CA LEU A 17 8.30 -4.21 -14.46
C LEU A 17 7.92 -3.29 -13.29
N ASN A 18 8.86 -3.02 -12.39
CA ASN A 18 8.67 -2.08 -11.28
C ASN A 18 8.31 -0.68 -11.78
N THR A 19 8.99 -0.18 -12.81
CA THR A 19 8.70 1.14 -13.40
C THR A 19 7.30 1.19 -14.02
N ARG A 20 6.88 0.12 -14.71
CA ARG A 20 5.54 0.01 -15.29
C ARG A 20 4.46 -0.07 -14.21
N GLN A 21 4.69 -0.79 -13.12
CA GLN A 21 3.76 -0.87 -12.00
C GLN A 21 3.61 0.49 -11.31
N TRP A 22 4.72 1.20 -11.10
CA TRP A 22 4.71 2.58 -10.60
C TRP A 22 3.90 3.48 -11.54
N SER A 23 4.15 3.42 -12.85
CA SER A 23 3.44 4.22 -13.85
C SER A 23 1.93 3.95 -13.84
N LYS A 24 1.53 2.68 -13.81
CA LYS A 24 0.12 2.29 -13.77
C LYS A 24 -0.60 2.85 -12.55
N THR A 25 0.05 2.77 -11.38
CA THR A 25 -0.49 3.28 -10.10
C THR A 25 -0.64 4.79 -10.15
N VAL A 26 0.43 5.49 -10.53
CA VAL A 26 0.45 6.95 -10.61
C VAL A 26 -0.52 7.49 -11.66
N ASN A 27 -0.63 6.86 -12.83
CA ASN A 27 -1.59 7.27 -13.85
C ASN A 27 -3.05 7.11 -13.40
N ARG A 28 -3.36 6.05 -12.64
CA ARG A 28 -4.70 5.88 -12.05
C ARG A 28 -5.00 7.02 -11.07
N ASP A 29 -4.06 7.32 -10.18
CA ASP A 29 -4.22 8.38 -9.19
C ASP A 29 -4.29 9.77 -9.84
N LEU A 30 -3.51 9.99 -10.90
CA LEU A 30 -3.54 11.25 -11.66
C LEU A 30 -4.90 11.48 -12.30
N LYS A 31 -5.57 10.44 -12.85
CA LYS A 31 -6.91 10.61 -13.44
C LYS A 31 -7.95 11.11 -12.44
N GLU A 32 -7.88 10.63 -11.20
CA GLU A 32 -8.77 11.08 -10.14
C GLU A 32 -8.37 12.49 -9.65
N LEU A 33 -7.06 12.75 -9.54
CA LEU A 33 -6.52 14.07 -9.23
C LEU A 33 -6.87 15.12 -10.30
N ASP A 34 -6.88 14.77 -11.58
CA ASP A 34 -7.17 15.69 -12.69
C ASP A 34 -8.57 16.31 -12.55
N ARG A 35 -9.55 15.50 -12.13
CA ARG A 35 -10.91 15.99 -11.85
C ARG A 35 -10.92 17.02 -10.72
N ILE A 36 -10.16 16.77 -9.65
CA ILE A 36 -10.01 17.70 -8.53
C ILE A 36 -9.32 18.98 -9.00
N MET A 37 -8.20 18.86 -9.71
CA MET A 37 -7.37 19.97 -10.11
C MET A 37 -8.05 20.88 -11.12
N ARG A 38 -8.81 20.35 -12.09
CA ARG A 38 -9.59 21.17 -13.02
C ARG A 38 -10.53 22.13 -12.31
N ASN A 39 -11.24 21.62 -11.30
CA ASN A 39 -12.19 22.42 -10.53
C ASN A 39 -11.48 23.45 -9.64
N GLU A 40 -10.48 23.02 -8.88
CA GLU A 40 -9.76 23.89 -7.95
C GLU A 40 -8.92 24.95 -8.69
N LEU A 41 -8.23 24.60 -9.78
CA LEU A 41 -7.45 25.57 -10.56
C LEU A 41 -8.35 26.63 -11.20
N ARG A 42 -9.50 26.24 -11.77
CA ARG A 42 -10.47 27.22 -12.29
C ARG A 42 -10.96 28.15 -11.20
N TYR A 43 -11.34 27.60 -10.04
CA TYR A 43 -11.78 28.41 -8.90
C TYR A 43 -10.70 29.40 -8.44
N TYR A 44 -9.46 28.96 -8.25
CA TYR A 44 -8.40 29.85 -7.77
C TYR A 44 -7.88 30.82 -8.83
N LEU A 45 -8.01 30.50 -10.11
CA LEU A 45 -7.70 31.45 -11.19
C LEU A 45 -8.54 32.73 -11.04
N ASP A 46 -9.83 32.55 -10.72
CA ASP A 46 -10.78 33.66 -10.62
C ASP A 46 -10.79 34.32 -9.21
N ASN A 47 -10.56 33.54 -8.14
CA ASN A 47 -10.80 33.99 -6.76
C ASN A 47 -9.52 34.25 -5.93
N ASP A 48 -8.44 33.50 -6.15
CA ASP A 48 -7.17 33.70 -5.42
C ASP A 48 -6.00 33.23 -6.28
N PHE A 49 -5.55 34.12 -7.16
CA PHE A 49 -4.48 33.85 -8.11
C PHE A 49 -3.18 33.39 -7.42
N ARG A 50 -2.92 33.85 -6.18
CA ARG A 50 -1.72 33.47 -5.42
C ARG A 50 -1.72 31.99 -5.05
N ILE A 51 -2.89 31.35 -4.96
CA ILE A 51 -3.04 29.90 -4.76
C ILE A 51 -2.91 29.18 -6.09
N TYR A 52 -3.53 29.70 -7.15
CA TYR A 52 -3.37 29.18 -8.52
C TYR A 52 -1.90 29.06 -8.92
N GLU A 53 -1.10 30.14 -8.79
CA GLU A 53 0.33 30.16 -9.12
C GLU A 53 1.16 29.14 -8.33
N LYS A 54 0.67 28.68 -7.17
CA LYS A 54 1.35 27.63 -6.39
C LYS A 54 0.95 26.23 -6.82
N LEU A 55 -0.28 26.05 -7.27
CA LEU A 55 -0.83 24.74 -7.59
C LEU A 55 -0.53 24.35 -9.04
N GLU A 56 -0.79 25.24 -10.00
CA GLU A 56 -0.70 24.93 -11.43
C GLU A 56 0.71 24.44 -11.83
N PRO A 57 1.81 25.12 -11.48
CA PRO A 57 3.13 24.69 -11.93
C PRO A 57 3.55 23.34 -11.32
N LYS A 58 3.02 23.01 -10.13
CA LYS A 58 3.27 21.73 -9.48
C LYS A 58 2.47 20.63 -10.15
N TYR A 59 1.21 20.90 -10.49
CA TYR A 59 0.37 19.96 -11.21
C TYR A 59 0.92 19.66 -12.61
N ALA A 60 1.24 20.69 -13.40
CA ALA A 60 1.84 20.53 -14.74
C ALA A 60 3.19 19.77 -14.69
N LEU A 61 3.98 19.99 -13.63
CA LEU A 61 5.22 19.24 -13.43
C LEU A 61 4.98 17.76 -13.11
N MET A 62 3.86 17.40 -12.46
CA MET A 62 3.49 15.99 -12.27
C MET A 62 3.16 15.32 -13.60
N GLU A 63 2.30 15.94 -14.41
CA GLU A 63 1.89 15.40 -15.71
C GLU A 63 3.08 15.20 -16.65
N SER A 64 3.92 16.23 -16.78
CA SER A 64 5.12 16.14 -17.62
C SER A 64 6.15 15.12 -17.12
N SER A 65 6.25 14.92 -15.80
CA SER A 65 7.13 13.88 -15.22
C SER A 65 6.65 12.47 -15.58
N ILE A 66 5.34 12.23 -15.56
CA ILE A 66 4.74 10.94 -15.95
C ILE A 66 4.95 10.70 -17.45
N PHE A 67 4.65 11.69 -18.28
CA PHE A 67 4.86 11.59 -19.73
C PHE A 67 6.32 11.27 -20.07
N THR A 68 7.26 11.99 -19.44
CA THR A 68 8.70 11.74 -19.59
C THR A 68 9.04 10.30 -19.23
N MET A 69 8.59 9.83 -18.07
CA MET A 69 8.88 8.47 -17.62
C MET A 69 8.29 7.42 -18.56
N ASP A 70 7.05 7.56 -19.03
CA ASP A 70 6.43 6.61 -19.95
C ASP A 70 7.18 6.55 -21.29
N SER A 71 7.61 7.70 -21.80
CA SER A 71 8.44 7.79 -22.99
C SER A 71 9.78 7.07 -22.81
N VAL A 72 10.52 7.41 -21.75
CA VAL A 72 11.83 6.81 -21.44
C VAL A 72 11.71 5.30 -21.20
N THR A 73 10.64 4.85 -20.55
CA THR A 73 10.37 3.42 -20.32
C THR A 73 10.11 2.68 -21.63
N LYS A 74 9.35 3.27 -22.56
CA LYS A 74 9.14 2.69 -23.91
C LYS A 74 10.44 2.59 -24.69
N GLU A 75 11.31 3.60 -24.62
CA GLU A 75 12.63 3.55 -25.23
C GLU A 75 13.50 2.45 -24.64
N LEU A 76 13.54 2.36 -23.31
CA LEU A 76 14.27 1.32 -22.58
C LEU A 76 13.79 -0.09 -23.00
N MET A 77 12.47 -0.31 -23.09
CA MET A 77 11.91 -1.58 -23.57
C MET A 77 12.35 -1.91 -25.00
N LYS A 78 12.46 -0.91 -25.89
CA LYS A 78 12.98 -1.12 -27.26
C LYS A 78 14.46 -1.54 -27.24
N ILE A 79 15.26 -0.97 -26.34
CA ILE A 79 16.67 -1.34 -26.16
C ILE A 79 16.77 -2.80 -25.70
N VAL A 80 16.03 -3.17 -24.64
CA VAL A 80 16.06 -4.54 -24.09
C VAL A 80 15.51 -5.57 -25.09
N LYS A 81 14.44 -5.24 -25.81
CA LYS A 81 13.90 -6.13 -26.86
C LYS A 81 14.91 -6.39 -27.98
N ARG A 82 15.75 -5.41 -28.32
CA ARG A 82 16.84 -5.60 -29.30
C ARG A 82 17.95 -6.46 -28.75
N LEU A 83 18.37 -6.21 -27.51
CA LEU A 83 19.37 -7.04 -26.82
C LEU A 83 18.96 -8.52 -26.85
N LYS A 84 17.72 -8.82 -26.45
CA LYS A 84 17.17 -10.18 -26.41
C LYS A 84 16.99 -10.86 -27.78
N ARG A 85 17.00 -10.12 -28.88
CA ARG A 85 16.89 -10.69 -30.23
C ARG A 85 18.21 -11.28 -30.72
N SER A 86 19.33 -10.82 -30.19
CA SER A 86 20.65 -11.36 -30.54
C SER A 86 21.03 -12.44 -29.52
N LYS A 87 21.19 -13.68 -29.98
CA LYS A 87 21.55 -14.82 -29.13
C LYS A 87 22.93 -14.67 -28.47
N SER A 88 23.81 -13.85 -29.04
CA SER A 88 25.18 -13.62 -28.56
C SER A 88 25.38 -12.27 -27.88
N ALA A 89 24.38 -11.38 -27.88
CA ALA A 89 24.53 -10.06 -27.27
C ALA A 89 24.27 -10.11 -25.77
N GLY A 90 25.25 -9.62 -24.99
CA GLY A 90 25.13 -9.37 -23.57
C GLY A 90 24.96 -7.88 -23.26
N LEU A 91 24.84 -7.56 -21.98
CA LEU A 91 24.76 -6.17 -21.51
C LEU A 91 25.98 -5.33 -21.95
N ASP A 92 27.14 -5.96 -22.09
CA ASP A 92 28.39 -5.29 -22.45
C ASP A 92 28.64 -5.26 -23.96
N SER A 93 27.72 -5.80 -24.77
CA SER A 93 27.75 -5.66 -26.23
C SER A 93 27.42 -4.22 -26.66
N ILE A 94 27.99 -3.81 -27.81
CA ILE A 94 27.77 -2.48 -28.37
C ILE A 94 26.33 -2.34 -28.86
N TYR A 95 25.68 -1.26 -28.45
CA TYR A 95 24.37 -0.86 -28.92
C TYR A 95 24.51 -0.08 -30.24
N PRO A 96 23.95 -0.57 -31.37
CA PRO A 96 24.23 -0.01 -32.69
C PRO A 96 23.85 1.45 -32.90
N LYS A 97 22.93 1.99 -32.10
CA LYS A 97 22.44 3.37 -32.28
C LYS A 97 23.33 4.43 -31.66
N THR A 98 24.05 4.11 -30.60
CA THR A 98 24.78 5.11 -29.79
C THR A 98 26.28 4.81 -29.68
N LYS A 99 26.75 3.69 -30.24
CA LYS A 99 28.13 3.15 -30.07
C LYS A 99 28.50 2.85 -28.60
N LEU A 100 27.59 3.06 -27.65
CA LEU A 100 27.75 2.71 -26.23
C LEU A 100 27.34 1.26 -26.00
N THR A 101 27.74 0.67 -24.88
CA THR A 101 27.21 -0.65 -24.49
C THR A 101 25.72 -0.59 -24.15
N TYR A 102 25.02 -1.72 -24.27
CA TYR A 102 23.64 -1.83 -23.78
C TYR A 102 23.52 -1.42 -22.31
N ARG A 103 24.47 -1.84 -21.47
CA ARG A 103 24.56 -1.49 -20.04
C ARG A 103 24.58 0.02 -19.83
N THR A 104 25.42 0.73 -20.58
CA THR A 104 25.55 2.19 -20.44
C THR A 104 24.26 2.89 -20.86
N SER A 105 23.70 2.50 -22.00
CA SER A 105 22.44 3.05 -22.50
C SER A 105 21.28 2.80 -21.52
N ILE A 106 21.19 1.61 -20.93
CA ILE A 106 20.17 1.28 -19.92
C ILE A 106 20.40 2.10 -18.64
N ARG A 107 21.64 2.28 -18.20
CA ARG A 107 21.98 3.08 -17.01
C ARG A 107 21.58 4.54 -17.19
N GLU A 108 21.82 5.14 -18.35
CA GLU A 108 21.38 6.51 -18.66
C GLU A 108 19.86 6.65 -18.54
N LYS A 109 19.13 5.75 -19.20
CA LYS A 109 17.65 5.72 -19.14
C LYS A 109 17.13 5.46 -17.72
N SER A 110 17.83 4.65 -16.92
CA SER A 110 17.47 4.44 -15.52
C SER A 110 17.60 5.72 -14.67
N VAL A 111 18.58 6.57 -14.96
CA VAL A 111 18.76 7.84 -14.27
C VAL A 111 17.66 8.82 -14.66
N GLU A 112 17.29 8.87 -15.95
CA GLU A 112 16.16 9.67 -16.44
C GLU A 112 14.85 9.26 -15.75
N ILE A 113 14.54 7.96 -15.69
CA ILE A 113 13.35 7.42 -15.00
C ILE A 113 13.34 7.87 -13.54
N GLN A 114 14.44 7.64 -12.81
CA GLN A 114 14.51 7.99 -11.39
C GLN A 114 14.43 9.51 -11.16
N LYS A 115 14.97 10.33 -12.08
CA LYS A 115 14.82 11.79 -12.02
C LYS A 115 13.36 12.19 -12.20
N ALA A 116 12.65 11.59 -13.16
CA ALA A 116 11.23 11.85 -13.39
C ALA A 116 10.37 11.44 -12.18
N GLN A 117 10.60 10.26 -11.60
CA GLN A 117 9.94 9.81 -10.37
C GLN A 117 10.15 10.79 -9.20
N ARG A 118 11.40 11.25 -9.00
CA ARG A 118 11.70 12.25 -7.95
C ARG A 118 11.01 13.60 -8.20
N LYS A 119 10.95 14.05 -9.45
CA LYS A 119 10.22 15.28 -9.81
C LYS A 119 8.74 15.14 -9.49
N TYR A 120 8.13 14.01 -9.88
CA TYR A 120 6.74 13.70 -9.54
C TYR A 120 6.49 13.75 -8.02
N SER A 121 7.29 13.06 -7.21
CA SER A 121 7.14 13.05 -5.75
C SER A 121 7.27 14.46 -5.14
N LYS A 122 8.26 15.25 -5.59
CA LYS A 122 8.43 16.64 -5.14
C LYS A 122 7.24 17.53 -5.50
N SER A 123 6.68 17.34 -6.70
CA SER A 123 5.51 18.10 -7.13
C SER A 123 4.26 17.70 -6.35
N LYS A 124 4.07 16.41 -6.07
CA LYS A 124 3.00 15.90 -5.21
C LYS A 124 3.06 16.54 -3.81
N GLU A 125 4.23 16.57 -3.19
CA GLU A 125 4.44 17.29 -1.93
C GLU A 125 4.15 18.80 -2.06
N GLY A 126 4.57 19.40 -3.18
CA GLY A 126 4.32 20.81 -3.50
C GLY A 126 2.83 21.14 -3.57
N LEU A 127 2.02 20.30 -4.22
CA LEU A 127 0.57 20.44 -4.27
C LEU A 127 -0.05 20.39 -2.88
N ASN A 128 0.33 19.41 -2.06
CA ASN A 128 -0.15 19.31 -0.68
C ASN A 128 0.22 20.55 0.15
N LYS A 129 1.41 21.12 -0.04
CA LYS A 129 1.81 22.40 0.58
C LYS A 129 0.96 23.58 0.08
N GLY A 130 0.59 23.58 -1.20
CA GLY A 130 -0.33 24.57 -1.78
C GLY A 130 -1.71 24.52 -1.12
N PHE A 131 -2.34 23.34 -1.12
CA PHE A 131 -3.66 23.14 -0.50
C PHE A 131 -3.68 23.40 1.01
N LYS A 132 -2.55 23.18 1.70
CA LYS A 132 -2.44 23.50 3.13
C LYS A 132 -2.74 24.98 3.43
N LYS A 133 -2.44 25.90 2.52
CA LYS A 133 -2.72 27.34 2.70
C LYS A 133 -4.22 27.65 2.77
N VAL A 134 -5.03 26.84 2.10
CA VAL A 134 -6.49 26.94 2.08
C VAL A 134 -7.14 25.89 3.01
N LYS A 135 -6.37 25.37 3.98
CA LYS A 135 -6.82 24.36 4.96
C LYS A 135 -7.40 23.10 4.31
N LYS A 136 -6.97 22.75 3.09
CA LYS A 136 -7.30 21.49 2.41
C LYS A 136 -6.08 20.59 2.34
N GLN A 137 -6.29 19.32 2.04
CA GLN A 137 -5.23 18.33 1.81
C GLN A 137 -5.70 17.27 0.81
N ILE A 138 -4.82 16.87 -0.11
CA ILE A 138 -5.05 15.70 -0.96
C ILE A 138 -4.68 14.46 -0.16
N ILE A 139 -5.61 13.51 -0.11
CA ILE A 139 -5.44 12.22 0.52
C ILE A 139 -5.35 11.17 -0.58
N TYR A 140 -4.30 10.36 -0.52
CA TYR A 140 -4.12 9.19 -1.38
C TYR A 140 -4.38 7.96 -0.51
N LEU A 141 -5.51 7.29 -0.72
CA LEU A 141 -5.95 6.21 0.17
C LEU A 141 -4.97 5.05 0.21
N ASP A 142 -4.31 4.73 -0.90
CA ASP A 142 -3.28 3.69 -0.94
C ASP A 142 -2.10 4.01 -0.01
N GLU A 143 -1.74 5.29 0.18
CA GLU A 143 -0.64 5.67 1.08
C GLU A 143 -1.00 5.46 2.56
N ILE A 144 -2.29 5.45 2.89
CA ILE A 144 -2.80 5.20 4.24
C ILE A 144 -3.08 3.71 4.42
N THR A 145 -3.89 3.12 3.54
CA THR A 145 -4.45 1.78 3.69
C THR A 145 -3.44 0.65 3.49
N ILE A 146 -2.38 0.85 2.68
CA ILE A 146 -1.34 -0.18 2.50
C ILE A 146 -0.58 -0.43 3.82
N PRO A 147 -0.06 0.59 4.54
CA PRO A 147 0.49 0.42 5.88
C PRO A 147 -0.47 -0.29 6.85
N LEU A 148 -1.73 0.14 6.91
CA LEU A 148 -2.74 -0.45 7.80
C LEU A 148 -2.94 -1.94 7.48
N LYS A 149 -3.10 -2.28 6.20
CA LYS A 149 -3.23 -3.67 5.73
C LYS A 149 -2.05 -4.54 6.16
N LYS A 150 -0.82 -4.01 6.14
CA LYS A 150 0.39 -4.75 6.57
C LYS A 150 0.41 -5.08 8.06
N THR A 151 -0.37 -4.38 8.89
CA THR A 151 -0.43 -4.69 10.32
C THR A 151 -1.05 -6.05 10.61
N ILE A 152 -1.81 -6.62 9.67
CA ILE A 152 -2.35 -7.98 9.75
C ILE A 152 -1.26 -9.03 10.05
N TYR A 153 -0.05 -8.87 9.50
CA TYR A 153 1.03 -9.84 9.70
C TYR A 153 1.51 -9.86 11.15
N GLY A 154 1.63 -8.69 11.78
CA GLY A 154 2.02 -8.59 13.18
C GLY A 154 0.93 -9.12 14.11
N LEU A 155 -0.34 -8.90 13.78
CA LEU A 155 -1.47 -9.41 14.55
C LEU A 155 -1.58 -10.94 14.46
N ARG A 156 -1.48 -11.51 13.26
CA ARG A 156 -1.43 -12.95 13.05
C ARG A 156 -0.29 -13.61 13.80
N TYR A 157 0.91 -13.03 13.71
CA TYR A 157 2.04 -13.53 14.48
C TYR A 157 1.74 -13.59 15.99
N LYS A 158 1.16 -12.53 16.57
CA LYS A 158 0.78 -12.53 17.99
C LYS A 158 -0.29 -13.58 18.32
N ARG A 159 -1.25 -13.78 17.41
CA ARG A 159 -2.28 -14.81 17.55
C ARG A 159 -1.67 -16.22 17.50
N ASP A 160 -0.74 -16.45 16.59
CA ASP A 160 -0.05 -17.74 16.43
C ASP A 160 0.75 -18.11 17.68
N LEU A 161 1.26 -17.14 18.45
CA LEU A 161 1.92 -17.39 19.74
C LEU A 161 0.98 -18.02 20.78
N LEU A 162 -0.34 -17.91 20.62
CA LEU A 162 -1.32 -18.54 21.51
C LEU A 162 -1.63 -19.99 21.11
N GLN A 163 -1.15 -20.46 19.95
CA GLN A 163 -1.46 -21.80 19.46
C GLN A 163 -1.11 -22.91 20.48
N PRO A 164 0.06 -22.91 21.16
CA PRO A 164 0.36 -23.93 22.16
C PRO A 164 -0.64 -23.96 23.32
N HIS A 165 -1.14 -22.79 23.74
CA HIS A 165 -2.14 -22.68 24.80
C HIS A 165 -3.50 -23.22 24.36
N LEU A 166 -3.89 -22.96 23.11
CA LEU A 166 -5.12 -23.49 22.51
C LEU A 166 -5.04 -25.00 22.29
N ASP A 167 -3.88 -25.52 21.90
CA ASP A 167 -3.66 -26.96 21.73
C ASP A 167 -3.77 -27.69 23.08
N TYR A 168 -3.18 -27.12 24.14
CA TYR A 168 -3.33 -27.63 25.50
C TYR A 168 -4.80 -27.58 25.95
N PHE A 169 -5.48 -26.44 25.75
CA PHE A 169 -6.90 -26.31 26.07
C PHE A 169 -7.76 -27.37 25.37
N ASN A 170 -7.52 -27.63 24.08
CA ASN A 170 -8.27 -28.64 23.33
C ASN A 170 -8.09 -30.05 23.90
N LYS A 171 -6.89 -30.37 24.42
CA LYS A 171 -6.66 -31.63 25.14
C LYS A 171 -7.52 -31.70 26.41
N VAL A 172 -7.50 -30.63 27.22
CA VAL A 172 -8.31 -30.55 28.45
C VAL A 172 -9.81 -30.61 28.15
N LEU A 173 -10.26 -29.94 27.09
CA LEU A 173 -11.65 -30.00 26.63
C LEU A 173 -12.05 -31.43 26.30
N ASN A 174 -11.24 -32.15 25.51
CA ASN A 174 -11.52 -33.55 25.18
C ASN A 174 -11.60 -34.42 26.46
N GLU A 175 -10.60 -34.34 27.34
CA GLU A 175 -10.60 -35.09 28.61
C GLU A 175 -11.84 -34.77 29.45
N SER A 176 -12.21 -33.49 29.58
CA SER A 176 -13.38 -33.07 30.36
C SER A 176 -14.70 -33.61 29.82
N LEU A 177 -14.83 -33.75 28.49
CA LEU A 177 -16.04 -34.23 27.82
C LEU A 177 -16.20 -35.75 27.90
N PHE A 178 -15.09 -36.50 27.91
CA PHE A 178 -15.11 -37.97 27.91
C PHE A 178 -15.00 -38.58 29.31
N GLU A 179 -14.14 -38.03 30.19
CA GLU A 179 -13.86 -38.59 31.51
C GLU A 179 -14.74 -38.02 32.62
N HIS A 180 -15.24 -36.79 32.45
CA HIS A 180 -16.03 -36.09 33.49
C HIS A 180 -17.37 -35.53 32.98
N PRO A 181 -18.17 -36.31 32.22
CA PRO A 181 -19.36 -35.79 31.55
C PRO A 181 -20.39 -35.25 32.56
N GLY A 182 -20.93 -34.07 32.28
CA GLY A 182 -22.03 -33.48 33.06
C GLY A 182 -21.61 -32.84 34.40
N THR A 183 -20.34 -32.93 34.77
CA THR A 183 -19.78 -32.26 35.95
C THR A 183 -19.72 -30.75 35.75
N ASP A 184 -19.70 -29.99 36.85
CA ASP A 184 -19.54 -28.53 36.77
C ASP A 184 -18.21 -28.10 36.14
N TYR A 185 -17.16 -28.92 36.31
CA TYR A 185 -15.91 -28.78 35.58
C TYR A 185 -16.10 -28.87 34.06
N SER A 186 -16.73 -29.94 33.56
CA SER A 186 -17.00 -30.10 32.11
C SER A 186 -17.88 -28.99 31.54
N LYS A 187 -18.85 -28.49 32.31
CA LYS A 187 -19.69 -27.35 31.91
C LYS A 187 -18.88 -26.06 31.80
N ASN A 188 -18.00 -25.79 32.77
CA ASN A 188 -17.13 -24.62 32.75
C ASN A 188 -16.17 -24.65 31.54
N ILE A 189 -15.51 -25.79 31.30
CA ILE A 189 -14.62 -25.96 30.16
C ILE A 189 -15.39 -25.80 28.83
N THR A 190 -16.61 -26.32 28.73
CA THR A 190 -17.49 -26.12 27.56
C THR A 190 -17.86 -24.64 27.36
N MET A 191 -18.11 -23.89 28.44
CA MET A 191 -18.37 -22.45 28.35
C MET A 191 -17.15 -21.68 27.84
N ILE A 192 -15.95 -22.02 28.34
CA ILE A 192 -14.70 -21.42 27.86
C ILE A 192 -14.50 -21.74 26.38
N ALA A 193 -14.75 -22.98 25.94
CA ALA A 193 -14.64 -23.37 24.54
C ALA A 193 -15.54 -22.53 23.62
N LYS A 194 -16.80 -22.30 24.03
CA LYS A 194 -17.72 -21.40 23.31
C LYS A 194 -17.17 -19.99 23.23
N LYS A 195 -16.61 -19.47 24.32
CA LYS A 195 -16.04 -18.12 24.33
C LYS A 195 -14.82 -17.98 23.42
N LEU A 196 -13.95 -19.00 23.40
CA LEU A 196 -12.80 -19.04 22.49
C LEU A 196 -13.24 -19.11 21.02
N GLU A 197 -14.34 -19.79 20.72
CA GLU A 197 -14.92 -19.83 19.38
C GLU A 197 -15.48 -18.46 18.95
N GLU A 198 -16.20 -17.76 19.83
CA GLU A 198 -16.63 -16.38 19.59
C GLU A 198 -15.44 -15.47 19.26
N TYR A 199 -14.40 -15.52 20.08
CA TYR A 199 -13.17 -14.78 19.85
C TYR A 199 -12.50 -15.15 18.53
N ARG A 200 -12.45 -16.43 18.16
CA ARG A 200 -11.91 -16.87 16.86
C ARG A 200 -12.62 -16.19 15.69
N ILE A 201 -13.95 -16.11 15.75
CA ILE A 201 -14.78 -15.47 14.72
C ILE A 201 -14.50 -13.97 14.68
N GLU A 202 -14.46 -13.28 15.83
CA GLU A 202 -14.18 -11.84 15.90
C GLU A 202 -12.79 -11.49 15.33
N LEU A 203 -11.75 -12.25 15.72
CA LEU A 203 -10.40 -12.06 15.20
C LEU A 203 -10.35 -12.28 13.68
N ASN A 204 -11.01 -13.32 13.16
CA ASN A 204 -11.10 -13.60 11.72
C ASN A 204 -11.77 -12.46 10.96
N ASN A 205 -12.89 -11.95 11.47
CA ASN A 205 -13.63 -10.85 10.85
C ASN A 205 -12.79 -9.57 10.76
N TYR A 206 -12.01 -9.26 11.81
CA TYR A 206 -11.10 -8.12 11.80
C TYR A 206 -9.93 -8.31 10.83
N GLU A 207 -9.36 -9.51 10.75
CA GLU A 207 -8.33 -9.84 9.76
C GLU A 207 -8.84 -9.71 8.31
N GLU A 208 -10.07 -10.17 8.04
CA GLU A 208 -10.70 -10.01 6.74
C GLU A 208 -10.93 -8.53 6.40
N PHE A 209 -11.37 -7.73 7.37
CA PHE A 209 -11.46 -6.29 7.23
C PHE A 209 -10.11 -5.67 6.87
N LEU A 210 -9.03 -6.00 7.59
CA LEU A 210 -7.68 -5.49 7.29
C LEU A 210 -7.19 -5.93 5.91
N ALA A 211 -7.46 -7.17 5.51
CA ALA A 211 -7.11 -7.67 4.19
C ALA A 211 -7.79 -6.88 3.06
N ASN A 212 -8.97 -6.32 3.33
CA ASN A 212 -9.80 -5.60 2.37
C ASN A 212 -9.91 -4.08 2.66
N ILE A 213 -9.12 -3.54 3.59
CA ILE A 213 -9.27 -2.16 4.08
C ILE A 213 -9.16 -1.12 2.95
N ASN A 214 -8.33 -1.38 1.94
CA ASN A 214 -8.21 -0.53 0.75
C ASN A 214 -9.50 -0.47 -0.08
N ILE A 215 -10.25 -1.58 -0.16
CA ILE A 215 -11.53 -1.63 -0.86
C ILE A 215 -12.60 -0.89 -0.04
N VAL A 216 -12.62 -1.11 1.27
CA VAL A 216 -13.56 -0.44 2.19
C VAL A 216 -13.35 1.07 2.14
N ALA A 217 -12.11 1.54 2.35
CA ALA A 217 -11.77 2.95 2.31
C ALA A 217 -12.14 3.60 0.95
N ARG A 218 -11.87 2.91 -0.16
CA ARG A 218 -12.20 3.44 -1.49
C ARG A 218 -13.71 3.56 -1.72
N LYS A 219 -14.50 2.60 -1.24
CA LYS A 219 -15.97 2.66 -1.32
C LYS A 219 -16.51 3.81 -0.49
N GLU A 220 -15.97 4.00 0.71
CA GLU A 220 -16.39 5.06 1.62
C GLU A 220 -16.02 6.46 1.09
N ALA A 221 -14.79 6.64 0.60
CA ALA A 221 -14.32 7.92 0.07
C ALA A 221 -14.85 8.24 -1.34
N GLY A 222 -15.34 7.23 -2.07
CA GLY A 222 -15.81 7.32 -3.46
C GLY A 222 -14.70 7.37 -4.52
N ALA A 223 -13.44 7.56 -4.13
CA ALA A 223 -12.27 7.59 -5.01
C ALA A 223 -11.00 7.18 -4.24
N ASN A 224 -9.92 6.83 -4.95
CA ASN A 224 -8.61 6.58 -4.35
C ASN A 224 -7.86 7.87 -3.99
N VAL A 225 -8.11 8.95 -4.73
CA VAL A 225 -7.57 10.28 -4.46
C VAL A 225 -8.71 11.23 -4.17
N VAL A 226 -8.67 11.88 -3.00
CA VAL A 226 -9.71 12.81 -2.56
C VAL A 226 -9.10 14.09 -2.01
N LEU A 227 -9.83 15.20 -2.16
CA LEU A 227 -9.50 16.48 -1.52
C LEU A 227 -10.43 16.69 -0.33
N LYS A 228 -9.86 16.82 0.86
CA LYS A 228 -10.64 17.01 2.10
C LYS A 228 -10.14 18.25 2.84
N SER A 229 -11.01 18.78 3.72
CA SER A 229 -10.57 19.74 4.73
C SER A 229 -9.52 19.10 5.63
N ARG A 230 -8.54 19.89 6.10
CA ARG A 230 -7.51 19.41 7.02
C ARG A 230 -8.07 19.00 8.38
N LYS A 231 -9.25 19.52 8.74
CA LYS A 231 -9.99 19.13 9.95
C LYS A 231 -11.18 18.20 9.61
N HIS A 232 -11.05 17.37 8.58
CA HIS A 232 -12.09 16.38 8.30
C HIS A 232 -12.21 15.41 9.47
N GLN A 233 -13.43 14.95 9.72
CA GLN A 233 -13.65 13.84 10.63
C GLN A 233 -12.97 12.60 10.07
N PRO A 234 -12.40 11.73 10.92
CA PRO A 234 -11.88 10.44 10.49
C PRO A 234 -12.92 9.68 9.69
N MET A 235 -12.46 8.91 8.72
CA MET A 235 -13.32 8.01 7.96
C MET A 235 -13.71 6.80 8.83
N ASP A 236 -14.86 6.20 8.56
CA ASP A 236 -15.37 5.05 9.31
C ASP A 236 -14.38 3.88 9.28
N TYR A 237 -13.67 3.67 8.16
CA TYR A 237 -12.62 2.66 8.07
C TYR A 237 -11.44 2.94 9.02
N GLU A 238 -11.14 4.21 9.33
CA GLU A 238 -10.06 4.60 10.24
C GLU A 238 -10.46 4.32 11.68
N ILE A 239 -11.70 4.69 12.04
CA ILE A 239 -12.27 4.40 13.37
C ILE A 239 -12.32 2.89 13.59
N ARG A 240 -12.89 2.15 12.63
CA ARG A 240 -12.96 0.67 12.67
C ARG A 240 -11.57 0.02 12.74
N TYR A 241 -10.55 0.63 12.14
CA TYR A 241 -9.18 0.16 12.23
C TYR A 241 -8.65 0.26 13.67
N GLU A 242 -8.72 1.43 14.29
CA GLU A 242 -8.17 1.63 15.64
C GLU A 242 -8.95 0.83 16.69
N ASP A 243 -10.28 0.95 16.71
CA ASP A 243 -11.13 0.24 17.68
C ASP A 243 -10.98 -1.28 17.54
N GLY A 244 -10.97 -1.77 16.29
CA GLY A 244 -10.82 -3.20 16.04
C GLY A 244 -9.44 -3.73 16.39
N LYS A 245 -8.38 -2.91 16.30
CA LYS A 245 -7.03 -3.31 16.71
C LYS A 245 -6.93 -3.44 18.22
N ASP A 246 -7.50 -2.48 18.95
CA ASP A 246 -7.51 -2.51 20.41
C ASP A 246 -8.32 -3.70 20.92
N ASN A 247 -9.51 -3.94 20.34
CA ASN A 247 -10.31 -5.12 20.65
C ASN A 247 -9.56 -6.42 20.32
N TYR A 248 -8.90 -6.50 19.16
CA TYR A 248 -8.12 -7.68 18.77
C TYR A 248 -7.05 -8.01 19.82
N LEU A 249 -6.29 -7.01 20.28
CA LEU A 249 -5.26 -7.20 21.30
C LEU A 249 -5.83 -7.58 22.66
N ALA A 250 -6.97 -6.98 23.06
CA ALA A 250 -7.68 -7.35 24.28
C ALA A 250 -8.14 -8.82 24.25
N ILE A 251 -8.73 -9.26 23.14
CA ILE A 251 -9.13 -10.66 22.93
C ILE A 251 -7.94 -11.59 23.06
N LEU A 252 -6.79 -11.29 22.45
CA LEU A 252 -5.60 -12.13 22.59
C LEU A 252 -5.15 -12.28 24.05
N GLN A 253 -5.25 -11.21 24.85
CA GLN A 253 -4.93 -11.26 26.28
C GLN A 253 -5.94 -12.11 27.05
N GLU A 254 -7.24 -11.98 26.74
CA GLU A 254 -8.29 -12.76 27.38
C GLU A 254 -8.21 -14.25 27.03
N ILE A 255 -7.91 -14.60 25.78
CA ILE A 255 -7.64 -15.99 25.38
C ILE A 255 -6.53 -16.57 26.27
N ARG A 256 -5.42 -15.85 26.40
CA ARG A 256 -4.29 -16.28 27.22
C ARG A 256 -4.71 -16.53 28.67
N LYS A 257 -5.38 -15.56 29.30
CA LYS A 257 -5.88 -15.69 30.68
C LYS A 257 -6.80 -16.90 30.86
N LEU A 258 -7.75 -17.09 29.95
CA LEU A 258 -8.69 -18.21 30.00
C LEU A 258 -7.96 -19.54 29.89
N THR A 259 -7.02 -19.67 28.95
CA THR A 259 -6.26 -20.90 28.75
C THR A 259 -5.23 -21.19 29.85
N GLU A 260 -4.69 -20.16 30.52
CA GLU A 260 -3.76 -20.32 31.65
C GLU A 260 -4.48 -20.59 32.98
N SER A 261 -5.79 -20.29 33.06
CA SER A 261 -6.62 -20.52 34.26
C SER A 261 -7.14 -21.94 34.41
N ILE A 262 -6.83 -22.81 33.45
CA ILE A 262 -7.23 -24.22 33.35
C ILE A 262 -6.04 -25.08 33.71
#